data_AF-A0A101A4J7-F1
#
_entry.id   AF-A0A101A4J7-F1
#
_cell.length_a   1.000
_cell.length_b   1.000
_cell.length_c   1.000
_cell.angle_alpha   90.00
_cell.angle_beta   90.00
_cell.angle_gamma   90.00
#
_symmetry.space_group_name_H-M   'P 1'
#
loop_
_entity.id
_entity.type
_entity.pdbx_description
1 polymer ?
#
loop_
_entity_poly.entity_id
_entity_poly.type
_entity_poly.pdbx_seq_one_letter_code
_entity_poly.pdbx_strand_id
1 'polypeptide(L)'
;MFLPLRLGSIPFPISALIAGLVNAALVWAALHWTSSPRVAALPLWTWLLTVAVMTLAGPGDDVIFGGAGVMEYAALLLIVCGTLPPAAVLRAAVKA
;
A
#
# COMPACT_ATOMS: atom_id res chain seq x y z
N MET A 1 4.10 25.17 -5.02
CA MET A 1 2.91 24.76 -4.22
C MET A 1 2.12 23.78 -5.09
N PHE A 2 2.08 22.50 -4.73
CA PHE A 2 1.24 21.52 -5.43
C PHE A 2 -0.16 21.57 -4.81
N LEU A 3 -1.19 21.79 -5.62
CA LEU A 3 -2.57 21.79 -5.15
C LEU A 3 -2.90 20.36 -4.68
N PRO A 4 -3.32 20.14 -3.41
CA PRO A 4 -3.75 18.83 -2.96
C PRO A 4 -4.83 18.33 -3.92
N LEU A 5 -4.64 17.14 -4.50
CA LEU A 5 -5.61 16.57 -5.43
C LEU A 5 -6.88 16.25 -4.63
N ARG A 6 -7.90 17.09 -4.79
CA ARG A 6 -9.20 16.95 -4.12
C ARG A 6 -10.27 16.66 -5.15
N LEU A 7 -11.15 15.72 -4.84
CA LEU A 7 -12.42 15.58 -5.54
C LEU A 7 -13.43 16.43 -4.77
N GLY A 8 -13.63 17.67 -5.21
CA GLY A 8 -14.40 18.65 -4.46
C GLY A 8 -13.72 19.02 -3.14
N SER A 9 -14.38 18.76 -2.01
CA SER A 9 -13.84 19.02 -0.66
C SER A 9 -13.04 17.86 -0.07
N ILE A 10 -13.12 16.66 -0.67
CA ILE A 10 -12.57 15.43 -0.10
C ILE A 10 -11.18 15.15 -0.68
N PRO A 11 -10.16 14.90 0.15
CA PRO A 11 -8.85 14.47 -0.32
C PRO A 11 -8.96 13.13 -1.06
N PHE A 12 -8.44 13.07 -2.29
CA PHE A 12 -8.45 11.83 -3.08
C PHE A 12 -7.25 10.95 -2.72
N PRO A 13 -7.45 9.69 -2.29
CA PRO A 13 -6.38 8.82 -1.81
C PRO A 13 -5.59 8.20 -2.98
N ILE A 14 -5.00 9.03 -3.84
CA ILE A 14 -4.28 8.59 -5.03
C ILE A 14 -3.12 7.62 -4.68
N SER A 15 -2.46 7.86 -3.54
CA SER A 15 -1.38 7.01 -3.04
C SER A 15 -1.85 5.58 -2.76
N ALA A 16 -3.09 5.39 -2.29
CA ALA A 16 -3.63 4.07 -2.00
C ALA A 16 -3.84 3.24 -3.28
N LEU A 17 -4.32 3.89 -4.35
CA LEU A 17 -4.47 3.27 -5.67
C LEU A 17 -3.12 2.91 -6.29
N ILE A 18 -2.17 3.86 -6.24
CA ILE A 18 -0.81 3.65 -6.76
C ILE A 18 -0.14 2.51 -6.01
N ALA A 19 -0.23 2.48 -4.67
CA ALA A 19 0.36 1.40 -3.86
C ALA A 19 -0.17 0.03 -4.28
N GLY A 20 -1.49 -0.11 -4.49
CA GLY A 20 -2.09 -1.36 -4.94
C GLY A 20 -1.56 -1.83 -6.30
N LEU A 21 -1.53 -0.92 -7.29
CA LEU A 21 -1.04 -1.23 -8.63
C LEU A 21 0.45 -1.60 -8.63
N VAL A 22 1.26 -0.81 -7.93
CA VAL A 22 2.72 -1.03 -7.87
C VAL A 22 3.04 -2.33 -7.12
N ASN A 23 2.41 -2.59 -5.97
CA ASN A 23 2.64 -3.84 -5.25
C ASN A 23 2.19 -5.05 -6.07
N ALA A 24 1.06 -4.97 -6.78
CA ALA A 24 0.63 -6.03 -7.68
C ALA A 24 1.65 -6.28 -8.81
N ALA A 25 2.16 -5.22 -9.42
CA ALA A 25 3.18 -5.32 -10.47
C ALA A 25 4.49 -5.93 -9.94
N LEU A 26 4.94 -5.53 -8.74
CA LEU A 26 6.15 -6.08 -8.11
C LEU A 26 6.00 -7.57 -7.78
N VAL A 27 4.87 -7.97 -7.22
CA VAL A 27 4.57 -9.37 -6.90
C VAL A 27 4.45 -10.20 -8.18
N TRP A 28 3.75 -9.68 -9.20
CA TRP A 28 3.67 -10.31 -10.52
C TRP A 28 5.06 -10.48 -11.15
N ALA A 29 5.91 -9.45 -11.10
CA ALA A 29 7.27 -9.52 -11.60
C ALA A 29 8.09 -10.56 -10.82
N ALA A 30 7.97 -10.59 -9.49
CA ALA A 30 8.68 -11.57 -8.65
C ALA A 30 8.30 -13.02 -8.99
N LEU A 31 7.01 -13.28 -9.29
CA LEU A 31 6.56 -14.62 -9.72
C LEU A 31 7.20 -15.11 -11.03
N HIS A 32 7.72 -14.21 -11.88
CA HIS A 32 8.47 -14.61 -13.08
C HIS A 32 9.90 -15.06 -12.76
N TRP A 33 10.40 -14.76 -11.55
CA TRP A 33 11.79 -14.99 -11.14
C TRP A 33 11.90 -16.08 -10.06
N THR A 34 10.80 -16.45 -9.41
CA THR A 34 10.77 -17.52 -8.40
C THR A 34 9.50 -18.36 -8.51
N SER A 35 9.64 -19.68 -8.36
CA SER A 35 8.52 -20.61 -8.24
C SER A 35 7.89 -20.63 -6.84
N SER A 36 8.46 -19.92 -5.85
CA SER A 36 7.95 -19.90 -4.48
C SER A 36 7.03 -18.68 -4.25
N PRO A 37 5.71 -18.87 -4.08
CA PRO A 37 4.78 -17.76 -3.82
C PRO A 37 5.12 -16.98 -2.55
N ARG A 38 5.74 -17.66 -1.56
CA ARG A 38 6.21 -17.03 -0.32
C ARG A 38 7.33 -16.02 -0.58
N VAL A 39 8.26 -16.33 -1.48
CA VAL A 39 9.37 -15.44 -1.86
C VAL A 39 8.85 -14.31 -2.76
N ALA A 40 7.92 -14.61 -3.66
CA ALA A 40 7.29 -13.60 -4.51
C ALA A 40 6.46 -12.55 -3.73
N ALA A 41 6.03 -12.87 -2.50
CA ALA A 41 5.33 -11.96 -1.60
C ALA A 41 6.26 -10.99 -0.85
N LEU A 42 7.59 -11.12 -0.95
CA LEU A 42 8.53 -10.27 -0.22
C LEU A 42 8.33 -8.76 -0.46
N PRO A 43 8.11 -8.26 -1.69
CA PRO A 43 7.87 -6.83 -1.91
C PRO A 43 6.68 -6.30 -1.10
N LEU A 44 5.60 -7.10 -0.99
CA LEU A 44 4.44 -6.74 -0.21
C LEU A 44 4.75 -6.68 1.29
N TRP A 45 5.50 -7.66 1.81
CA TRP A 45 5.91 -7.68 3.21
C TRP A 45 6.84 -6.52 3.56
N THR A 46 7.81 -6.20 2.69
CA THR A 46 8.70 -5.05 2.87
C THR A 46 7.90 -3.76 2.92
N TRP A 47 6.95 -3.58 2.01
CA TRP A 47 6.09 -2.40 2.00
C TRP A 47 5.20 -2.29 3.25
N LEU A 48 4.59 -3.40 3.70
CA LEU A 48 3.81 -3.42 4.94
C LEU A 48 4.65 -3.05 6.15
N LEU A 49 5.89 -3.55 6.24
CA LEU A 49 6.82 -3.19 7.30
C LEU A 49 7.13 -1.68 7.26
N THR A 50 7.37 -1.12 6.07
CA THR A 50 7.57 0.33 5.92
C THR A 50 6.37 1.12 6.41
N VAL A 51 5.14 0.75 6.01
CA VAL A 51 3.92 1.43 6.48
C VAL A 51 3.77 1.31 7.99
N ALA A 52 4.04 0.15 8.58
CA ALA A 52 4.00 -0.05 10.02
C ALA A 52 4.99 0.86 10.77
N VAL A 53 6.23 0.93 10.29
CA VAL A 53 7.26 1.82 10.85
C VAL A 53 6.85 3.30 10.70
N MET A 54 6.30 3.68 9.55
CA MET A 54 5.80 5.04 9.30
C MET A 54 4.56 5.41 10.13
N THR A 55 3.86 4.42 10.69
CA THR A 55 2.71 4.67 11.56
C THR A 55 3.15 5.03 12.98
N LEU A 56 4.40 4.75 13.35
CA LEU A 56 4.95 5.16 14.64
C LEU A 56 5.12 6.68 14.67
N ALA A 57 4.84 7.29 15.82
CA ALA A 57 5.03 8.72 16.02
C ALA A 57 6.51 9.10 15.84
N GLY A 58 6.75 10.15 15.07
CA GLY A 58 8.07 10.74 14.85
C GLY A 58 8.44 11.74 15.95
N PRO A 59 9.66 12.32 15.86
CA PRO A 59 10.09 13.38 16.77
C PRO A 59 9.10 14.55 16.77
N GLY A 60 8.75 15.07 17.96
CA GLY A 60 7.84 16.21 18.07
C GLY A 60 6.35 15.86 17.96
N ASP A 61 5.97 14.61 18.26
CA ASP A 61 4.60 14.08 18.17
C ASP A 61 4.02 14.06 16.75
N ASP A 62 4.88 14.08 15.72
CA ASP A 62 4.49 14.03 14.32
C ASP A 62 3.92 12.65 13.95
N VAL A 63 2.75 12.62 13.31
CA VAL A 63 2.11 11.38 12.82
C VAL A 63 1.92 11.45 11.31
N ILE A 64 2.58 10.57 10.56
CA ILE A 64 2.58 10.56 9.08
C ILE A 64 1.17 10.36 8.50
N PHE A 65 0.34 9.57 9.18
CA PHE A 65 -1.05 9.30 8.77
C PHE A 65 -2.10 10.05 9.61
N GLY A 66 -1.70 11.12 10.32
CA GLY A 66 -2.55 11.88 11.25
C GLY A 66 -3.51 12.89 10.58
N GLY A 67 -4.29 12.45 9.60
CA GLY A 67 -5.27 13.30 8.90
C GLY A 67 -6.58 13.50 9.65
N ALA A 68 -7.42 14.45 9.18
CA ALA A 68 -8.76 14.69 9.70
C ALA A 68 -9.86 14.17 8.74
N GLY A 69 -11.02 13.78 9.28
CA GLY A 69 -12.11 13.18 8.52
C GLY A 69 -11.69 11.84 7.92
N VAL A 70 -12.02 11.57 6.64
CA VAL A 70 -11.65 10.29 5.97
C VAL A 70 -10.15 9.97 6.04
N MET A 71 -9.29 10.98 6.14
CA MET A 71 -7.84 10.78 6.23
C MET A 71 -7.35 10.32 7.59
N GLU A 72 -8.21 10.29 8.62
CA GLU A 72 -7.91 9.59 9.88
C GLU A 72 -7.72 8.08 9.66
N TYR A 73 -8.37 7.55 8.62
CA TYR A 73 -8.24 6.15 8.19
C TYR A 73 -7.26 5.99 7.02
N ALA A 74 -6.40 6.98 6.75
CA ALA A 74 -5.50 6.95 5.59
C ALA A 74 -4.57 5.72 5.59
N ALA A 75 -4.01 5.35 6.75
CA ALA A 75 -3.19 4.15 6.88
C ALA A 75 -3.97 2.87 6.55
N LEU A 76 -5.22 2.77 7.04
CA LEU A 76 -6.07 1.60 6.80
C LEU A 76 -6.48 1.51 5.32
N LEU A 77 -6.87 2.63 4.70
CA LEU A 77 -7.14 2.71 3.26
C LEU A 77 -5.90 2.31 2.44
N LEU A 78 -4.74 2.84 2.80
CA LEU A 78 -3.47 2.53 2.14
C LEU A 78 -3.17 1.03 2.23
N ILE A 79 -3.28 0.42 3.42
CA ILE A 79 -3.05 -1.03 3.64
C ILE A 79 -4.04 -1.86 2.83
N VAL A 80 -5.33 -1.58 2.91
CA VAL A 80 -6.36 -2.35 2.19
C VAL A 80 -6.15 -2.26 0.68
N CYS A 81 -6.03 -1.05 0.12
CA CYS A 81 -5.81 -0.88 -1.31
C CYS A 81 -4.44 -1.40 -1.76
N GLY A 82 -3.40 -1.27 -0.93
CA GLY A 82 -2.04 -1.72 -1.21
C GLY A 82 -1.85 -3.24 -1.15
N THR A 83 -2.73 -3.97 -0.45
CA THR A 83 -2.63 -5.43 -0.24
C THR A 83 -3.58 -6.24 -1.11
N LEU A 84 -4.79 -5.75 -1.39
CA LEU A 84 -5.81 -6.53 -2.10
C LEU A 84 -5.37 -6.94 -3.53
N PRO A 85 -4.87 -6.03 -4.39
CA PRO A 85 -4.41 -6.39 -5.73
C PRO A 85 -3.26 -7.42 -5.74
N PRO A 86 -2.14 -7.26 -5.01
CA PRO A 86 -1.08 -8.28 -4.99
C PRO A 86 -1.53 -9.60 -4.36
N ALA A 87 -2.42 -9.58 -3.37
CA ALA A 87 -2.99 -10.82 -2.81
C ALA A 87 -3.81 -11.60 -3.85
N ALA A 88 -4.56 -10.89 -4.72
CA ALA A 88 -5.27 -11.51 -5.83
C ALA A 88 -4.29 -12.14 -6.84
N VAL A 89 -3.18 -11.46 -7.15
CA VAL A 89 -2.11 -11.99 -8.03
C VAL A 89 -1.49 -13.27 -7.44
N LEU A 90 -1.10 -13.26 -6.16
CA LEU A 90 -0.56 -14.46 -5.48
C LEU A 90 -1.57 -15.61 -5.47
N ARG A 91 -2.83 -15.32 -5.17
CA ARG A 91 -3.90 -16.32 -5.15
C ARG A 91 -4.11 -16.95 -6.53
N ALA A 92 -4.01 -16.16 -7.60
CA ALA A 92 -4.10 -16.67 -8.96
C ALA A 92 -2.91 -17.59 -9.30
N ALA A 93 -1.70 -17.23 -8.87
CA ALA A 93 -0.49 -18.00 -9.12
C ALA A 93 -0.45 -19.34 -8.37
N VAL A 94 -0.97 -19.41 -7.14
CA VAL A 94 -1.03 -20.66 -6.36
C VAL A 94 -2.02 -21.68 -6.95
N LYS A 95 -2.99 -21.22 -7.74
CA LYS A 95 -4.02 -22.07 -8.35
C LYS A 95 -3.66 -22.57 -9.75
N ALA A 96 -2.58 -22.06 -10.34
CA ALA A 96 -2.09 -22.45 -11.66
C ALA A 96 -1.19 -23.69 -11.54
#